data_AF-A0A1G6YWZ9-F1
#
_entry.id   AF-A0A1G6YWZ9-F1
#
_cell.length_a   1.000
_cell.length_b   1.000
_cell.length_c   1.000
_cell.angle_alpha   90.00
_cell.angle_beta   90.00
_cell.angle_gamma   90.00
#
_symmetry.space_group_name_H-M   'P 1'
#
loop_
_entity.id
_entity.type
_entity.pdbx_description
1 polymer ?
#
loop_
_entity_poly.entity_id
_entity_poly.type
_entity_poly.pdbx_seq_one_letter_code
_entity_poly.pdbx_strand_id
1 'polypeptide(L)'
;MAEITAFGEPEFFSTSQIRDYCGNARKVLRPMHHELMVSAEELHAALKYVRSADPKAAGLDSRVRARLVARHMHTAADALLVAQSAMVKTYLSFRRHYVVELNEAGFKDKARREFRFDD
;
A
#
# COMPACT_ATOMS: atom_id res chain seq x y z
N MET A 1 19.87 0.88 17.33
CA MET A 1 18.55 0.21 17.21
C MET A 1 18.46 -0.23 15.77
N ALA A 2 18.33 -1.54 15.49
CA ALA A 2 18.15 -1.98 14.11
C ALA A 2 16.86 -1.35 13.57
N GLU A 3 16.95 -0.60 12.47
CA GLU A 3 15.75 -0.09 11.78
C GLU A 3 14.94 -1.30 11.33
N ILE A 4 13.78 -1.51 11.95
CA ILE A 4 12.81 -2.49 11.48
C ILE A 4 12.20 -1.88 10.22
N THR A 5 12.67 -2.33 9.06
CA THR A 5 12.09 -1.98 7.77
C THR A 5 10.62 -2.39 7.76
N ALA A 6 9.72 -1.49 7.37
CA ALA A 6 8.28 -1.70 7.51
C ALA A 6 7.76 -2.95 6.76
N PHE A 7 8.45 -3.38 5.70
CA PHE A 7 8.07 -4.54 4.90
C PHE A 7 8.80 -5.84 5.30
N GLY A 8 9.70 -5.76 6.28
CA GLY A 8 10.69 -6.79 6.60
C GLY A 8 11.98 -6.62 5.80
N GLU A 9 12.98 -7.43 6.12
CA GLU A 9 14.27 -7.41 5.41
C GLU A 9 14.09 -7.90 3.96
N PRO A 10 14.62 -7.18 2.94
CA PRO A 10 14.57 -7.60 1.55
C PRO A 10 15.53 -8.76 1.26
N GLU A 11 15.22 -9.92 1.82
CA GLU A 11 15.90 -11.17 1.48
C GLU A 11 15.23 -11.78 0.23
N PHE A 12 16.01 -12.03 -0.84
CA PHE A 12 15.48 -12.54 -2.11
C PHE A 12 16.19 -13.84 -2.54
N PHE A 13 16.42 -14.73 -1.58
CA PHE A 13 17.10 -16.01 -1.81
C PHE A 13 16.13 -17.16 -2.10
N SER A 14 14.83 -16.96 -1.86
CA SER A 14 13.79 -17.95 -2.16
C SER A 14 12.51 -17.33 -2.71
N THR A 15 11.76 -18.13 -3.46
CA THR A 15 10.40 -17.80 -3.93
C THR A 15 9.47 -17.43 -2.77
N SER A 16 9.60 -18.12 -1.64
CA SER A 16 8.88 -17.82 -0.41
C SER A 16 9.23 -16.44 0.17
N GLN A 17 10.50 -16.04 0.22
CA GLN A 17 10.88 -14.71 0.71
C GLN A 17 10.38 -13.59 -0.21
N ILE A 18 10.47 -13.76 -1.55
CA ILE A 18 9.94 -12.77 -2.50
C ILE A 18 8.43 -12.60 -2.32
N ARG A 19 7.70 -13.70 -2.17
CA ARG A 19 6.25 -13.69 -1.86
C ARG A 19 5.98 -12.93 -0.59
N ASP A 20 6.72 -13.25 0.47
CA ASP A 20 6.47 -12.74 1.81
C ASP A 20 6.79 -11.25 1.89
N TYR A 21 7.87 -10.79 1.27
CA TYR A 21 8.19 -9.36 1.15
C TYR A 21 7.09 -8.59 0.40
N CYS A 22 6.67 -9.08 -0.77
CA CYS A 22 5.58 -8.46 -1.53
C CYS A 22 4.25 -8.49 -0.78
N GLY A 23 3.98 -9.56 -0.04
CA GLY A 23 2.80 -9.72 0.80
C GLY A 23 2.80 -8.78 2.02
N ASN A 24 3.95 -8.61 2.67
CA ASN A 24 4.11 -7.72 3.81
C ASN A 24 3.96 -6.25 3.40
N ALA A 25 4.50 -5.86 2.25
CA ALA A 25 4.25 -4.53 1.70
C ALA A 25 2.75 -4.23 1.59
N ARG A 26 1.92 -5.19 1.15
CA ARG A 26 0.45 -4.99 1.12
C ARG A 26 -0.18 -4.86 2.50
N LYS A 27 0.32 -5.58 3.50
CA LYS A 27 -0.18 -5.50 4.89
C LYS A 27 0.06 -4.11 5.49
N VAL A 28 1.10 -3.42 5.05
CA VAL A 28 1.42 -2.05 5.49
C VAL A 28 0.70 -1.00 4.64
N LEU A 29 0.75 -1.13 3.32
CA LEU A 29 0.21 -0.11 2.41
C LEU A 29 -1.33 -0.02 2.46
N ARG A 30 -2.03 -1.14 2.70
CA ARG A 30 -3.49 -1.16 2.74
C ARG A 30 -4.07 -0.35 3.91
N PRO A 31 -3.63 -0.53 5.17
CA PRO A 31 -4.04 0.34 6.27
C PRO A 31 -3.73 1.81 5.99
N MET A 32 -2.52 2.13 5.51
CA MET A 32 -2.13 3.50 5.21
C MET A 32 -3.00 4.15 4.12
N HIS A 33 -3.39 3.39 3.08
CA HIS A 33 -4.35 3.86 2.08
C HIS A 33 -5.68 4.25 2.72
N HIS A 34 -6.23 3.40 3.58
CA HIS A 34 -7.49 3.69 4.27
C HIS A 34 -7.37 4.88 5.21
N GLU A 35 -6.28 4.97 5.97
CA GLU A 35 -5.99 6.09 6.87
C GLU A 35 -5.95 7.42 6.11
N LEU A 36 -5.23 7.48 4.98
CA LEU A 36 -5.17 8.68 4.15
C LEU A 36 -6.51 9.03 3.51
N MET A 37 -7.31 8.03 3.10
CA MET A 37 -8.65 8.28 2.56
C MET A 37 -9.57 8.93 3.60
N VAL A 38 -9.58 8.41 4.83
CA VAL A 38 -10.39 8.97 5.92
C VAL A 38 -9.88 10.35 6.32
N SER A 39 -8.56 10.49 6.48
CA SER A 39 -7.92 11.76 6.83
C SER A 39 -8.21 12.85 5.79
N ALA A 40 -8.31 12.50 4.50
CA ALA A 40 -8.66 13.44 3.45
C ALA A 40 -10.09 13.99 3.61
N GLU A 41 -11.04 13.12 3.95
CA GLU A 41 -12.43 13.51 4.22
C GLU A 41 -12.56 14.35 5.49
N GLU A 42 -11.84 13.99 6.55
CA GLU A 42 -11.77 14.78 7.79
C GLU A 42 -11.19 16.17 7.53
N LEU A 43 -10.10 16.25 6.78
CA LEU A 43 -9.47 17.51 6.39
C LEU A 43 -10.42 18.38 5.55
N HIS A 44 -11.12 17.78 4.59
CA HIS A 44 -12.14 18.48 3.81
C HIS A 44 -13.28 18.99 4.71
N ALA A 45 -13.78 18.15 5.63
CA ALA A 45 -14.85 18.51 6.54
C ALA A 45 -14.46 19.64 7.50
N ALA A 46 -13.23 19.64 8.00
CA ALA A 46 -12.69 20.69 8.86
C ALA A 46 -12.59 22.03 8.12
N LEU A 47 -12.17 22.02 6.84
CA LEU A 47 -11.90 23.23 6.08
C LEU A 47 -13.14 23.82 5.37
N LYS A 48 -14.15 23.02 5.04
CA LYS A 48 -15.27 23.48 4.18
C LYS A 48 -16.17 24.55 4.80
N TYR A 49 -16.11 24.74 6.12
CA TYR A 49 -16.88 25.75 6.86
C TYR A 49 -16.02 26.93 7.34
N VAL A 50 -14.72 26.96 7.01
CA VAL A 50 -13.87 28.11 7.31
C VAL A 50 -14.46 29.35 6.63
N ARG A 51 -14.40 30.49 7.30
CA ARG A 51 -14.99 31.74 6.82
C ARG A 51 -14.39 32.09 5.44
N SER A 52 -15.28 32.33 4.48
CA SER A 52 -14.94 32.80 3.14
C SER A 52 -14.09 34.06 3.21
N ALA A 53 -13.02 34.14 2.41
CA ALA A 53 -12.23 35.37 2.31
C ALA A 53 -13.02 36.44 1.53
N ASP A 54 -13.84 36.01 0.58
CA ASP A 54 -14.80 36.86 -0.12
C ASP A 54 -16.20 36.77 0.54
N PRO A 55 -16.71 37.87 1.14
CA PRO A 55 -18.06 37.93 1.70
C PRO A 55 -19.17 37.65 0.67
N LYS A 56 -18.93 37.94 -0.62
CA LYS A 56 -19.90 37.75 -1.70
C LYS A 56 -20.01 36.29 -2.14
N ALA A 57 -18.99 35.48 -1.88
CA ALA A 57 -18.95 34.08 -2.28
C ALA A 57 -19.75 33.14 -1.35
N ALA A 58 -20.37 33.64 -0.28
CA ALA A 58 -21.24 32.89 0.64
C ALA A 58 -20.65 31.53 1.11
N GLY A 59 -19.33 31.41 1.22
CA GLY A 59 -18.64 30.18 1.64
C GLY A 59 -18.33 29.18 0.52
N LEU A 60 -18.72 29.44 -0.74
CA LEU A 60 -18.37 28.58 -1.88
C LEU A 60 -16.85 28.53 -2.11
N ASP A 61 -16.16 29.66 -1.93
CA ASP A 61 -14.69 29.74 -1.99
C ASP A 61 -14.06 28.71 -1.04
N SER A 62 -14.55 28.63 0.21
CA SER A 62 -13.95 27.77 1.23
C SER A 62 -14.12 26.30 0.91
N ARG A 63 -15.29 25.91 0.37
CA ARG A 63 -15.54 24.53 -0.06
C ARG A 63 -14.62 24.13 -1.21
N VAL A 64 -14.41 25.01 -2.17
CA VAL A 64 -13.50 24.77 -3.31
C VAL A 64 -12.07 24.61 -2.80
N ARG A 65 -11.58 25.53 -1.97
CA ARG A 65 -10.23 25.44 -1.39
C ARG A 65 -10.04 24.20 -0.52
N ALA A 66 -11.01 23.88 0.33
CA ALA A 66 -11.00 22.66 1.14
C ALA A 66 -10.83 21.41 0.26
N ARG A 67 -11.58 21.33 -0.84
CA ARG A 67 -11.48 20.21 -1.79
C ARG A 67 -10.12 20.17 -2.47
N LEU A 68 -9.57 21.31 -2.88
CA LEU A 68 -8.24 21.38 -3.49
C LEU A 68 -7.15 20.86 -2.55
N VAL A 69 -7.21 21.23 -1.27
CA VAL A 69 -6.27 20.78 -0.24
C VAL A 69 -6.44 19.26 0.01
N ALA A 70 -7.66 18.80 0.27
CA ALA A 70 -7.94 17.39 0.54
C ALA A 70 -7.61 16.46 -0.64
N ARG A 71 -7.72 16.96 -1.88
CA ARG A 71 -7.37 16.21 -3.10
C ARG A 71 -5.95 15.68 -3.10
N HIS A 72 -4.99 16.40 -2.53
CA HIS A 72 -3.60 15.93 -2.46
C HIS A 72 -3.49 14.67 -1.59
N MET A 73 -4.25 14.60 -0.51
CA MET A 73 -4.27 13.45 0.38
C MET A 73 -4.99 12.25 -0.25
N HIS A 74 -6.10 12.47 -0.98
CA HIS A 74 -6.70 11.42 -1.81
C HIS A 74 -5.74 10.90 -2.87
N THR A 75 -4.98 11.79 -3.52
CA THR A 75 -3.98 11.39 -4.52
C THR A 75 -2.88 10.54 -3.91
N ALA A 76 -2.43 10.87 -2.69
CA ALA A 76 -1.48 10.05 -1.94
C ALA A 76 -2.07 8.67 -1.60
N ALA A 77 -3.33 8.60 -1.18
CA ALA A 77 -4.02 7.34 -0.92
C ALA A 77 -4.13 6.48 -2.19
N ASP A 78 -4.48 7.07 -3.34
CA ASP A 78 -4.53 6.37 -4.62
C ASP A 78 -3.14 5.86 -5.04
N ALA A 79 -2.08 6.63 -4.81
CA ALA A 79 -0.71 6.19 -5.06
C ALA A 79 -0.34 4.96 -4.22
N LEU A 80 -0.79 4.87 -2.96
CA LEU A 80 -0.61 3.67 -2.14
C LEU A 80 -1.35 2.46 -2.70
N LEU A 81 -2.56 2.66 -3.24
CA LEU A 81 -3.32 1.60 -3.90
C LEU A 81 -2.61 1.09 -5.17
N VAL A 82 -2.03 2.00 -5.95
CA VAL A 82 -1.19 1.68 -7.11
C VAL A 82 0.05 0.90 -6.67
N ALA A 83 0.76 1.37 -5.64
CA ALA A 83 1.94 0.70 -5.09
C ALA A 83 1.59 -0.72 -4.60
N GLN A 84 0.51 -0.89 -3.85
CA GLN A 84 0.00 -2.19 -3.40
C GLN A 84 -0.24 -3.14 -4.59
N SER A 85 -0.87 -2.64 -5.64
CA SER A 85 -1.17 -3.42 -6.84
C SER A 85 0.10 -3.80 -7.60
N ALA A 86 1.09 -2.90 -7.65
CA ALA A 86 2.39 -3.18 -8.24
C ALA A 86 3.12 -4.31 -7.48
N MET A 87 3.11 -4.31 -6.14
CA MET A 87 3.72 -5.39 -5.35
C MET A 87 3.12 -6.78 -5.64
N VAL A 88 1.80 -6.86 -5.85
CA VAL A 88 1.16 -8.11 -6.30
C VAL A 88 1.67 -8.52 -7.68
N LYS A 89 1.68 -7.57 -8.61
CA LYS A 89 2.14 -7.82 -9.99
C LYS A 89 3.60 -8.25 -10.03
N THR A 90 4.46 -7.69 -9.17
CA THR A 90 5.87 -8.07 -9.04
C THR A 90 6.00 -9.56 -8.74
N TYR A 91 5.30 -10.06 -7.70
CA TYR A 91 5.36 -11.49 -7.37
C TYR A 91 4.75 -12.38 -8.46
N LEU A 92 3.63 -11.97 -9.06
CA LEU A 92 3.01 -12.74 -10.16
C LEU A 92 3.90 -12.78 -11.41
N SER A 93 4.56 -11.68 -11.72
CA SER A 93 5.54 -11.58 -12.82
C SER A 93 6.74 -12.47 -12.54
N PHE A 94 7.32 -12.40 -11.33
CA PHE A 94 8.39 -13.30 -10.90
C PHE A 94 8.00 -14.78 -11.10
N ARG A 95 6.80 -15.17 -10.64
CA ARG A 95 6.29 -16.54 -10.81
C ARG A 95 6.18 -16.94 -12.28
N ARG A 96 5.68 -16.04 -13.13
CA ARG A 96 5.50 -16.31 -14.55
C ARG A 96 6.83 -16.49 -15.27
N HIS A 97 7.83 -15.68 -14.94
CA HIS A 97 9.06 -15.61 -15.71
C HIS A 97 10.18 -16.51 -15.18
N TYR A 98 10.25 -16.77 -13.88
CA TYR A 98 11.43 -17.40 -13.28
C TYR A 98 11.17 -18.73 -12.58
N VAL A 99 9.94 -19.03 -12.14
CA VAL A 99 9.71 -20.24 -11.33
C VAL A 99 9.98 -21.52 -12.11
N VAL A 100 9.69 -21.56 -13.42
CA VAL A 100 9.99 -22.73 -14.26
C VAL A 100 11.50 -22.95 -14.34
N GLU A 101 12.25 -21.92 -14.73
CA GLU A 101 13.72 -21.98 -14.86
C GLU A 101 14.40 -22.33 -13.53
N LEU A 102 13.91 -21.77 -12.41
CA LEU A 102 14.43 -22.07 -11.08
C LEU A 102 14.19 -23.54 -10.69
N ASN A 103 13.02 -24.09 -11.01
CA ASN A 103 12.73 -25.50 -10.74
C ASN A 103 13.62 -26.44 -11.57
N GLU A 104 13.85 -26.10 -12.84
CA GLU A 104 14.75 -26.85 -13.74
C GLU A 104 16.22 -26.81 -13.26
N ALA A 105 16.66 -25.65 -12.77
CA ALA A 105 17.97 -25.47 -12.14
C ALA A 105 18.11 -26.15 -10.76
N GLY A 106 17.06 -26.81 -10.26
CA GLY A 106 17.08 -27.54 -9.00
C GLY A 106 16.98 -26.66 -7.76
N PHE A 107 16.55 -25.40 -7.88
CA PHE A 107 16.23 -24.57 -6.70
C PHE A 107 15.04 -25.18 -5.96
N LYS A 108 15.32 -25.79 -4.81
CA LYS A 108 14.29 -26.32 -3.91
C LYS A 108 13.83 -25.21 -2.98
N ASP A 109 12.66 -24.63 -3.24
CA ASP A 109 11.98 -23.81 -2.23
C ASP A 109 11.73 -24.72 -1.01
N LYS A 110 12.21 -24.32 0.18
CA LYS A 110 12.00 -25.12 1.38
C LYS A 110 10.49 -25.20 1.61
N ALA A 111 9.91 -26.37 1.34
CA ALA A 111 8.48 -26.61 1.47
C ALA A 111 8.02 -26.13 2.85
N ARG A 112 6.94 -25.35 2.86
CA ARG A 112 6.30 -24.89 4.09
C ARG A 112 5.99 -26.14 4.92
N ARG A 113 6.57 -26.27 6.12
CA ARG A 113 6.17 -27.34 7.04
C ARG A 113 4.67 -27.16 7.28
N GLU A 114 3.87 -28.07 6.73
CA GLU A 114 2.44 -28.12 7.01
C GLU A 114 2.25 -28.38 8.49
N PHE A 115 1.38 -27.60 9.11
CA PHE A 115 0.91 -27.90 10.45
C PHE A 115 0.07 -29.18 10.35
N ARG A 116 0.61 -30.29 10.83
CA ARG A 116 -0.09 -31.58 10.91
C ARG A 116 -0.89 -31.61 12.20
N PHE A 117 -2.18 -31.88 12.07
CA PHE A 117 -3.11 -32.13 13.17
C PHE A 117 -3.14 -33.62 13.56
N ASP A 118 -2.05 -34.37 13.33
CA ASP A 118 -2.03 -35.80 13.67
C ASP A 118 -1.90 -35.93 15.21
N ASP A 119 -3.06 -36.27 15.82
CA ASP A 119 -3.47 -36.64 17.19
C ASP A 119 -2.93 -35.89 18.43
#